data_AF-A0A8H3GSD3-F1
#
_entry.id   AF-A0A8H3GSD3-F1
#
_cell.length_a   1.000
_cell.length_b   1.000
_cell.length_c   1.000
_cell.angle_alpha   90.00
_cell.angle_beta   90.00
_cell.angle_gamma   90.00
#
_symmetry.space_group_name_H-M   'P 1'
#
loop_
_entity.id
_entity.type
_entity.pdbx_description
1 polymer ?
#
loop_
_entity_poly.entity_id
_entity_poly.type
_entity_poly.pdbx_seq_one_letter_code
_entity_poly.pdbx_strand_id
1 'polypeptide(L)'
;MTIHNGLYKVSLKTNNNQLYLGLSRDPSPSNVHEGIQVIAGPESSTTIVEVRNVEGDRYELHLWYHSGLGIGYNTVQSLLGSQVTATSNALEWHIERGSRSNRYK
;
A
#
# COMPACT_ATOMS: atom_id res chain seq x y z
N MET A 1 13.24 -14.63 -6.23
CA MET A 1 13.27 -14.56 -4.75
C MET A 1 12.02 -13.81 -4.33
N THR A 2 11.19 -14.44 -3.51
CA THR A 2 9.86 -13.97 -3.11
C THR A 2 9.93 -13.13 -1.83
N ILE A 3 9.02 -12.17 -1.70
CA ILE A 3 8.78 -11.49 -0.42
C ILE A 3 8.06 -12.50 0.48
N HIS A 4 8.52 -12.65 1.72
CA HIS A 4 7.82 -13.53 2.66
C HIS A 4 6.47 -12.93 3.04
N ASN A 5 5.48 -13.77 3.28
CA ASN A 5 4.22 -13.30 3.86
C ASN A 5 4.49 -12.75 5.26
N GLY A 6 3.88 -11.62 5.60
CA GLY A 6 4.09 -11.01 6.91
C GLY A 6 3.73 -9.54 6.97
N LEU A 7 4.09 -8.92 8.10
CA LEU A 7 3.81 -7.51 8.39
C LEU A 7 5.03 -6.64 8.11
N TYR A 8 4.83 -5.59 7.33
CA TYR A 8 5.89 -4.72 6.82
C TYR A 8 5.56 -3.25 7.07
N LYS A 9 6.60 -2.46 7.40
CA LYS A 9 6.59 -1.02 7.19
C LYS A 9 7.05 -0.76 5.75
N VAL A 10 6.19 -0.15 4.94
CA VAL A 10 6.54 0.24 3.57
C VAL A 10 7.02 1.69 3.59
N SER A 11 8.16 1.95 2.95
CA SER A 11 8.74 3.30 2.89
C SER A 11 9.28 3.62 1.51
N LEU A 12 9.17 4.88 1.13
CA LEU A 12 9.77 5.45 -0.06
C LEU A 12 11.02 6.23 0.36
N LYS A 13 12.16 5.89 -0.26
CA LYS A 13 13.37 6.68 -0.09
C LYS A 13 13.39 7.79 -1.13
N THR A 14 13.23 9.02 -0.67
CA THR A 14 13.43 10.23 -1.48
C THR A 14 14.84 10.76 -1.28
N ASN A 15 15.26 11.77 -2.05
CA ASN A 15 16.66 12.22 -2.12
C ASN A 15 17.28 12.52 -0.75
N ASN A 16 16.49 13.03 0.22
CA ASN A 16 16.98 13.35 1.56
C ASN A 16 16.16 12.77 2.73
N ASN A 17 14.97 12.21 2.47
CA ASN A 17 14.07 11.73 3.54
C ASN A 17 13.52 10.33 3.24
N GLN A 18 13.26 9.59 4.32
CA GLN A 18 12.45 8.37 4.27
C GLN A 18 11.02 8.73 4.64
N LEU A 19 10.11 8.51 3.69
CA LEU A 19 8.67 8.67 3.91
C LEU A 19 8.05 7.30 4.01
N TYR A 20 7.03 7.16 4.84
CA TYR A 20 6.35 5.90 5.10
C TYR A 20 4.95 5.92 4.52
N LEU A 21 4.49 4.75 4.09
CA LEU A 21 3.13 4.56 3.62
C LEU A 21 2.16 4.81 4.77
N GLY A 22 1.18 5.69 4.54
CA GLY A 22 0.13 6.04 5.47
C GLY A 22 -1.19 6.28 4.75
N LEU A 23 -2.20 6.72 5.49
CA LEU A 23 -3.51 7.08 4.96
C LEU A 23 -3.75 8.58 5.10
N SER A 24 -4.46 9.17 4.14
CA SER A 24 -4.83 10.60 4.20
C SER A 24 -5.79 10.92 5.35
N ARG A 25 -6.50 9.91 5.85
CA ARG A 25 -7.45 9.97 6.95
C ARG A 25 -7.72 8.58 7.50
N ASP A 26 -8.22 8.52 8.73
CA ASP A 26 -8.58 7.25 9.34
C ASP A 26 -9.76 6.57 8.63
N PRO A 27 -9.71 5.24 8.47
CA PRO A 27 -10.83 4.47 7.94
C PRO A 27 -12.03 4.51 8.86
N SER A 28 -13.19 4.71 8.26
CA SER A 28 -14.48 4.61 8.92
C SER A 28 -15.49 3.95 7.97
N PRO A 29 -16.54 3.30 8.49
CA PRO A 29 -17.54 2.65 7.65
C PRO A 29 -18.15 3.56 6.56
N SER A 30 -18.18 4.89 6.80
CA SER A 30 -18.74 5.86 5.86
C SER A 30 -17.79 6.30 4.74
N ASN A 31 -16.47 6.07 4.85
CA ASN A 31 -15.49 6.57 3.87
C ASN A 31 -14.75 5.46 3.10
N VAL A 32 -14.85 4.20 3.54
CA VAL A 32 -14.16 3.06 2.92
C VAL A 32 -14.65 2.79 1.50
N HIS A 33 -15.94 3.01 1.22
CA HIS A 33 -16.54 2.70 -0.08
C HIS A 33 -16.02 3.62 -1.20
N GLU A 34 -15.66 4.86 -0.88
CA GLU A 34 -15.06 5.82 -1.81
C GLU A 34 -13.57 5.56 -2.06
N GLY A 35 -12.97 4.72 -1.23
CA GLY A 35 -11.52 4.54 -1.14
C GLY A 35 -10.86 5.65 -0.34
N ILE A 36 -9.87 5.27 0.46
CA ILE A 36 -9.07 6.19 1.28
C ILE A 36 -7.73 6.35 0.59
N GLN A 37 -7.32 7.58 0.29
CA GLN A 37 -6.04 7.81 -0.37
C GLN A 37 -4.87 7.29 0.48
N VAL A 38 -4.00 6.53 -0.17
CA VAL A 38 -2.68 6.16 0.38
C VAL A 38 -1.72 7.31 0.14
N ILE A 39 -1.01 7.72 1.19
CA ILE A 39 -0.06 8.84 1.16
C ILE A 39 1.33 8.40 1.62
N ALA A 40 2.34 9.20 1.31
CA ALA A 40 3.68 9.06 1.86
C ALA A 40 3.92 10.19 2.89
N GLY A 41 4.12 9.83 4.15
CA GLY A 41 4.23 10.77 5.27
C GLY A 41 5.42 10.48 6.20
N PRO A 42 5.54 11.21 7.33
CA PRO A 42 6.55 10.93 8.36
C PRO A 42 6.32 9.55 9.00
N GLU A 43 7.31 9.04 9.74
CA GLU A 43 7.19 7.72 10.38
C GLU A 43 6.00 7.65 11.36
N SER A 44 5.62 8.76 11.99
CA SER A 44 4.47 8.84 12.90
C SER A 44 3.12 8.60 12.23
N SER A 45 3.02 8.71 10.90
CA SER A 45 1.80 8.41 10.14
C SER A 45 1.82 7.03 9.47
N THR A 46 2.80 6.18 9.80
CA THR A 46 2.97 4.87 9.15
C THR A 46 1.81 3.94 9.45
N THR A 47 1.28 3.29 8.41
CA THR A 47 0.42 2.12 8.56
C THR A 47 1.21 0.83 8.31
N ILE A 48 0.80 -0.25 8.96
CA ILE A 48 1.42 -1.57 8.79
C ILE A 48 0.70 -2.31 7.66
N VAL A 49 1.49 -2.79 6.70
CA VAL A 49 1.00 -3.53 5.54
C VAL A 49 1.27 -5.01 5.74
N GLU A 50 0.22 -5.82 5.70
CA GLU A 50 0.29 -7.25 5.55
C GLU A 50 0.50 -7.59 4.07
N VAL A 51 1.61 -8.25 3.77
CA VAL A 51 1.94 -8.75 2.42
C VAL A 51 1.55 -10.22 2.37
N ARG A 52 0.73 -10.58 1.37
CA ARG A 52 0.26 -11.95 1.14
C ARG A 52 0.64 -12.38 -0.28
N ASN A 53 1.47 -13.40 -0.42
CA ASN A 53 1.78 -13.99 -1.71
C ASN A 53 0.56 -14.74 -2.24
N VAL A 54 0.15 -14.40 -3.46
CA VAL A 54 -0.91 -15.09 -4.20
C VAL A 54 -0.28 -16.22 -5.01
N GLU A 55 0.65 -15.87 -5.90
CA GLU A 55 1.37 -16.83 -6.74
C GLU A 55 2.63 -16.19 -7.31
N GLY A 56 3.80 -16.82 -7.13
CA GLY A 56 5.05 -16.34 -7.71
C GLY A 56 5.43 -14.94 -7.21
N ASP A 57 5.41 -13.96 -8.11
CA ASP A 57 5.67 -12.54 -7.84
C ASP A 57 4.41 -11.68 -7.69
N ARG A 58 3.24 -12.31 -7.60
CA ARG A 58 1.97 -11.65 -7.33
C ARG A 58 1.62 -11.65 -5.85
N TYR A 59 1.22 -10.49 -5.35
CA TYR A 59 0.93 -10.26 -3.95
C TYR A 59 -0.33 -9.41 -3.76
N GLU A 60 -1.08 -9.70 -2.71
CA GLU A 60 -2.04 -8.76 -2.16
C GLU A 60 -1.40 -8.00 -1.00
N LEU A 61 -1.78 -6.72 -0.88
CA LEU A 61 -1.32 -5.82 0.17
C LEU A 61 -2.53 -5.37 0.98
N HIS A 62 -2.55 -5.68 2.27
CA HIS A 62 -3.64 -5.34 3.17
C HIS A 62 -3.18 -4.48 4.33
N LEU A 63 -4.05 -3.62 4.83
CA LEU A 63 -3.79 -2.82 6.01
C LEU A 63 -4.14 -3.62 7.27
N TRP A 64 -3.15 -3.84 8.14
CA TRP A 64 -3.31 -4.70 9.32
C TRP A 64 -4.30 -4.14 10.35
N TYR A 65 -4.21 -2.85 10.72
CA TYR A 65 -5.05 -2.22 11.75
C TYR A 65 -6.33 -1.57 11.23
N HIS A 66 -6.70 -1.81 9.97
CA HIS A 66 -7.78 -1.10 9.29
C HIS A 66 -8.74 -2.06 8.62
N SER A 67 -9.32 -2.99 9.39
CA SER A 67 -10.30 -3.98 8.90
C SER A 67 -9.82 -4.84 7.72
N GLY A 68 -8.50 -4.94 7.50
CA GLY A 68 -7.94 -5.68 6.37
C GLY A 68 -8.17 -5.03 5.00
N LEU A 69 -8.40 -3.71 4.94
CA LEU A 69 -8.56 -3.00 3.66
C LEU A 69 -7.39 -3.29 2.73
N GLY A 70 -7.71 -3.63 1.50
CA GLY A 70 -6.74 -3.87 0.44
C GLY A 70 -6.21 -2.57 -0.15
N ILE A 71 -4.95 -2.58 -0.58
CA ILE A 71 -4.36 -1.50 -1.38
C ILE A 71 -4.66 -1.79 -2.86
N GLY A 72 -5.27 -0.82 -3.52
CA GLY A 72 -5.60 -0.85 -4.95
C GLY A 72 -5.41 0.52 -5.60
N TYR A 73 -5.99 0.73 -6.77
CA TYR A 73 -6.02 2.04 -7.44
C TYR A 73 -7.43 2.38 -7.92
N ASN A 74 -7.81 3.65 -7.81
CA ASN A 74 -9.06 4.15 -8.37
C ASN A 74 -8.82 4.68 -9.80
N THR A 75 -9.56 4.16 -10.77
CA THR A 75 -9.51 4.58 -12.19
C THR A 75 -10.55 5.63 -12.56
N VAL A 76 -11.54 5.88 -11.69
CA VAL A 76 -12.72 6.70 -12.00
C VAL A 76 -12.38 8.21 -11.98
N GLN A 77 -11.26 8.63 -11.37
CA GLN A 77 -10.78 10.01 -11.40
C GLN A 77 -9.76 10.24 -12.53
N SER A 78 -10.20 10.14 -13.78
CA SER A 78 -9.36 10.22 -14.98
C SER A 78 -8.70 11.59 -15.25
N LEU A 79 -8.80 12.57 -14.34
CA LEU A 79 -8.26 13.93 -14.51
C LEU A 79 -6.99 14.21 -13.70
N LEU A 80 -6.62 13.35 -12.73
CA LEU A 80 -5.45 13.58 -11.84
C LEU A 80 -4.45 12.40 -11.80
N GLY A 81 -4.63 11.41 -12.68
CA GLY A 81 -3.86 10.17 -12.67
C GLY A 81 -4.44 9.12 -11.71
N SER A 82 -4.06 7.86 -11.92
CA SER A 82 -4.46 6.75 -11.05
C SER A 82 -3.93 6.98 -9.63
N GLN A 83 -4.83 7.13 -8.67
CA GLN A 83 -4.48 7.30 -7.26
C GLN A 83 -4.52 5.94 -6.55
N VAL A 84 -3.47 5.63 -5.78
CA VAL A 84 -3.44 4.46 -4.92
C VAL A 84 -4.36 4.70 -3.72
N THR A 85 -5.26 3.76 -3.47
CA THR A 85 -6.27 3.86 -2.41
C THR A 85 -6.33 2.58 -1.59
N ALA A 86 -6.71 2.73 -0.31
CA ALA A 86 -7.14 1.64 0.53
C ALA A 86 -8.66 1.46 0.37
N THR A 87 -9.10 0.25 0.06
CA THR A 87 -10.49 -0.08 -0.29
C THR A 87 -10.84 -1.50 0.16
N SER A 88 -12.12 -1.86 0.15
CA SER A 88 -12.58 -3.22 0.42
C SER A 88 -12.13 -4.23 -0.64
N ASN A 89 -11.76 -3.77 -1.84
CA ASN A 89 -11.38 -4.62 -2.95
C ASN A 89 -9.85 -4.54 -3.18
N ALA A 90 -9.11 -5.45 -2.55
CA ALA A 90 -7.68 -5.57 -2.78
C ALA A 90 -7.39 -5.91 -4.25
N LEU A 91 -6.29 -5.38 -4.78
CA LEU A 91 -5.78 -5.79 -6.09
C LEU A 91 -4.53 -6.66 -5.92
N GLU A 92 -4.31 -7.53 -6.90
CA GLU A 92 -3.03 -8.23 -7.05
C GLU A 92 -1.99 -7.28 -7.63
N TRP A 93 -0.84 -7.21 -6.97
CA TRP A 93 0.33 -6.45 -7.39
C TRP A 93 1.42 -7.40 -7.84
N HIS A 94 1.98 -7.15 -9.02
CA HIS A 94 3.23 -7.74 -9.42
C HIS A 94 4.38 -6.95 -8.79
N ILE A 95 5.16 -7.59 -7.91
CA ILE A 95 6.23 -6.91 -7.15
C ILE A 95 7.58 -7.49 -7.53
N GLU A 96 8.42 -6.67 -8.14
CA GLU A 96 9.75 -7.06 -8.57
C GLU A 96 10.82 -6.60 -7.58
N ARG A 97 11.85 -7.42 -7.40
CA ARG A 97 13.01 -7.02 -6.60
C ARG A 97 13.82 -5.94 -7.31
N GLY A 98 14.10 -4.86 -6.60
CA GLY A 98 15.00 -3.80 -7.03
C GLY A 98 16.47 -4.16 -6.86
N SER A 99 17.35 -3.20 -7.14
CA SER A 99 18.82 -3.38 -7.10
C SER A 99 19.40 -3.67 -5.70
N ARG A 100 18.62 -3.51 -4.62
CA ARG A 100 19.01 -3.80 -3.23
C ARG A 100 18.03 -4.78 -2.60
N SER A 101 18.49 -5.56 -1.62
CA SER A 101 17.73 -6.68 -1.02
C SER A 101 16.40 -6.31 -0.37
N ASN A 102 16.20 -5.06 0.00
CA ASN A 102 14.99 -4.54 0.65
C ASN A 102 14.29 -3.45 -0.18
N ARG A 103 14.52 -3.42 -1.50
CA ARG A 103 13.88 -2.49 -2.43
C ARG A 103 13.08 -3.27 -3.45
N TYR A 104 11.91 -2.74 -3.78
CA TYR A 104 10.98 -3.34 -4.70
C TYR A 104 10.36 -2.26 -5.60
N LYS A 105 9.86 -2.67 -6.75
CA LYS A 105 9.13 -1.82 -7.70
C LYS A 105 7.90 -2.56 -8.21
#